data_AF-A0A2V6L5Q8-F1
#
_entry.id   AF-A0A2V6L5Q8-F1
#
_cell.length_a   1.000
_cell.length_b   1.000
_cell.length_c   1.000
_cell.angle_alpha   90.00
_cell.angle_beta   90.00
_cell.angle_gamma   90.00
#
_symmetry.space_group_name_H-M   'P 1'
#
loop_
_entity.id
_entity.type
_entity.pdbx_description
1 polymer ?
#
loop_
_entity_poly.entity_id
_entity_poly.type
_entity_poly.pdbx_seq_one_letter_code
_entity_poly.pdbx_strand_id
1 'polypeptide(L)'
;MAGALRKAGLNIEIHDDHFLQGALDPEWLRAVGERNWIVVTRDERIRYRVAEKQAIRRAKVRAFVLAAQGNLRAEMLAEIFLKALPKIRRTLEKQKPPFIAKISRGGDVTVLES
;
A
#
# COMPACT_ATOMS: atom_id res chain seq x y z
N MET A 1 -6.95 -11.36 -6.07
CA MET A 1 -6.74 -10.50 -4.87
C MET A 1 -7.90 -9.52 -4.66
N ALA A 2 -8.16 -8.57 -5.58
CA ALA A 2 -9.19 -7.53 -5.39
C ALA A 2 -10.58 -8.07 -5.02
N GLY A 3 -11.05 -9.15 -5.67
CA GLY A 3 -12.34 -9.76 -5.35
C GLY A 3 -12.46 -10.29 -3.91
N ALA A 4 -11.41 -10.91 -3.37
CA ALA A 4 -11.39 -11.40 -1.98
C ALA A 4 -11.40 -10.23 -0.97
N LEU A 5 -10.70 -9.15 -1.29
CA LEU A 5 -10.67 -7.95 -0.45
C LEU A 5 -12.01 -7.20 -0.47
N ARG A 6 -12.66 -7.11 -1.64
CA ARG A 6 -14.02 -6.55 -1.77
C ARG A 6 -15.05 -7.37 -0.99
N LYS A 7 -14.96 -8.71 -1.01
CA LYS A 7 -15.82 -9.58 -0.17
C LYS A 7 -15.64 -9.35 1.33
N ALA A 8 -14.48 -8.87 1.76
CA ALA A 8 -14.23 -8.46 3.14
C ALA A 8 -14.74 -7.04 3.48
N GLY A 9 -15.52 -6.42 2.58
CA GLY A 9 -16.12 -5.10 2.77
C GLY A 9 -15.16 -3.93 2.57
N LEU A 10 -13.99 -4.17 1.97
CA LEU A 10 -13.04 -3.09 1.67
C LEU A 10 -13.41 -2.42 0.35
N ASN A 11 -13.32 -1.08 0.30
CA ASN A 11 -13.32 -0.38 -0.98
C ASN A 11 -11.94 -0.53 -1.62
N ILE A 12 -11.89 -1.13 -2.81
CA ILE A 12 -10.65 -1.47 -3.49
C ILE A 12 -10.64 -0.85 -4.88
N GLU A 13 -9.70 0.06 -5.08
CA GLU A 13 -9.37 0.68 -6.36
C GLU A 13 -8.13 -0.03 -6.93
N ILE A 14 -8.19 -0.45 -8.19
CA ILE A 14 -7.04 -1.04 -8.88
C ILE A 14 -6.29 0.10 -9.58
N HIS A 15 -4.96 0.13 -9.45
CA HIS A 15 -4.13 1.18 -10.04
C HIS A 15 -4.43 1.39 -11.54
N ASP A 16 -4.45 0.30 -12.31
CA ASP A 16 -4.63 0.33 -13.76
C ASP A 16 -6.06 0.75 -14.20
N ASP A 17 -7.03 0.80 -13.29
CA ASP A 17 -8.37 1.35 -13.57
C ASP A 17 -8.37 2.89 -13.55
N HIS A 18 -7.38 3.51 -12.90
CA HIS A 18 -7.29 4.97 -12.70
C HIS A 18 -6.11 5.61 -13.41
N PHE A 19 -5.06 4.84 -13.70
CA PHE A 19 -3.80 5.35 -14.24
C PHE A 19 -3.32 4.47 -15.39
N LEU A 20 -2.75 5.09 -16.42
CA LEU A 20 -2.18 4.37 -17.55
C LEU A 20 -1.02 3.47 -17.10
N GLN A 21 -0.84 2.35 -17.78
CA GLN A 21 0.38 1.55 -17.63
C GLN A 21 1.59 2.41 -18.04
N GLY A 22 2.47 2.68 -17.08
CA GLY A 22 3.61 3.59 -17.25
C GLY A 22 3.40 5.01 -16.72
N ALA A 23 2.28 5.30 -16.05
CA ALA A 23 2.10 6.56 -15.33
C ALA A 23 3.28 6.81 -14.37
N LEU A 24 3.80 8.04 -14.36
CA LEU A 24 4.95 8.37 -13.54
C LEU A 24 4.56 8.39 -12.06
N ASP A 25 5.45 7.88 -11.20
CA ASP A 25 5.16 7.77 -9.76
C ASP A 25 4.68 9.06 -9.09
N PRO A 26 5.26 10.24 -9.37
CA PRO A 26 4.78 11.49 -8.79
C PRO A 26 3.33 11.84 -9.16
N GLU A 27 2.86 11.46 -10.34
CA GLU A 27 1.53 11.85 -10.84
C GLU A 27 0.43 11.06 -10.16
N TRP A 28 0.56 9.73 -10.13
CA TRP A 28 -0.46 8.88 -9.50
C TRP A 28 -0.39 9.00 -7.96
N LEU A 29 0.79 9.15 -7.36
CA LEU A 29 0.91 9.37 -5.91
C LEU A 29 0.24 10.67 -5.48
N ARG A 30 0.33 11.73 -6.28
CA ARG A 30 -0.39 12.98 -6.02
C ARG A 30 -1.90 12.75 -5.99
N ALA A 31 -2.45 12.05 -7.00
CA ALA A 31 -3.88 11.75 -7.05
C ALA A 31 -4.34 10.87 -5.87
N VAL A 32 -3.53 9.89 -5.47
CA VAL A 32 -3.79 9.06 -4.27
C VAL A 32 -3.83 9.92 -3.01
N GLY A 33 -2.88 10.85 -2.87
CA GLY A 33 -2.82 11.79 -1.75
C GLY A 33 -4.05 12.71 -1.69
N GLU A 34 -4.41 13.34 -2.82
CA GLU A 34 -5.58 14.21 -2.97
C GLU A 34 -6.88 13.47 -2.63
N ARG A 35 -6.99 12.19 -3.01
CA ARG A 35 -8.15 11.33 -2.71
C ARG A 35 -8.10 10.68 -1.32
N ASN A 36 -7.06 10.96 -0.53
CA ASN A 36 -6.83 10.38 0.79
C ASN A 36 -6.83 8.83 0.77
N TRP A 37 -6.40 8.23 -0.34
CA TRP A 37 -6.31 6.79 -0.52
C TRP A 37 -5.12 6.18 0.21
N ILE A 38 -5.18 4.88 0.44
CA ILE A 38 -4.11 4.09 1.07
C ILE A 38 -3.50 3.19 -0.01
N VAL A 39 -2.19 3.28 -0.19
CA VAL A 39 -1.47 2.46 -1.16
C VAL A 39 -1.17 1.10 -0.54
N VAL A 40 -1.48 0.03 -1.28
CA VAL A 40 -1.06 -1.33 -0.97
C VAL A 40 -0.30 -1.86 -2.17
N THR A 41 0.98 -2.19 -2.00
CA THR A 41 1.84 -2.63 -3.11
C THR A 41 2.75 -3.78 -2.70
N ARG A 42 3.18 -4.59 -3.67
CA ARG A 42 4.25 -5.57 -3.50
C ARG A 42 5.62 -5.03 -3.90
N ASP A 43 5.66 -3.86 -4.53
CA ASP A 43 6.92 -3.29 -4.98
C ASP A 43 7.69 -2.73 -3.78
N GLU A 44 8.69 -3.48 -3.32
CA GLU A 44 9.59 -3.03 -2.26
C GLU A 44 10.52 -1.90 -2.72
N ARG A 45 10.71 -1.69 -4.02
CA ARG A 45 11.57 -0.64 -4.57
C ARG A 45 11.03 0.75 -4.30
N ILE A 46 9.72 0.86 -4.07
CA ILE A 46 9.04 2.10 -3.66
C ILE A 46 9.61 2.72 -2.39
N ARG A 47 10.28 1.90 -1.57
CA ARG A 47 10.93 2.33 -0.33
C ARG A 47 12.37 2.80 -0.51
N TYR A 48 12.99 2.68 -1.68
CA TYR A 48 14.42 2.92 -1.85
C TYR A 48 14.72 4.04 -2.83
N ARG A 49 13.85 4.26 -3.82
CA ARG A 49 14.05 5.31 -4.81
C ARG A 49 13.77 6.67 -4.18
N VAL A 50 14.78 7.53 -4.17
CA VAL A 50 14.73 8.88 -3.57
C VAL A 50 13.58 9.70 -4.14
N ALA A 51 13.35 9.62 -5.45
CA ALA A 51 12.26 10.32 -6.13
C ALA A 51 10.88 9.88 -5.62
N GLU A 52 10.66 8.58 -5.43
CA GLU A 52 9.40 8.00 -4.97
C GLU A 52 9.14 8.33 -3.50
N LYS A 53 10.18 8.28 -2.63
CA LYS A 53 10.05 8.75 -1.23
C LYS A 53 9.61 10.21 -1.17
N GLN A 54 10.22 11.06 -1.98
CA GLN A 54 9.89 12.48 -2.01
C GLN A 54 8.47 12.69 -2.55
N ALA A 55 8.04 11.91 -3.54
CA ALA A 55 6.66 11.94 -4.04
C ALA A 55 5.64 11.51 -2.97
N ILE A 56 5.88 10.40 -2.27
CA ILE A 56 5.05 9.92 -1.14
C ILE A 56 4.93 11.00 -0.07
N ARG A 57 6.05 11.62 0.31
CA ARG A 57 6.08 12.66 1.34
C ARG A 57 5.28 13.89 0.91
N ARG A 58 5.53 14.40 -0.29
CA ARG A 58 4.81 15.57 -0.84
C ARG A 58 3.31 15.32 -0.96
N ALA A 59 2.93 14.12 -1.39
CA ALA A 59 1.54 13.73 -1.54
C ALA A 59 0.86 13.28 -0.22
N LYS A 60 1.57 13.28 0.92
CA LYS A 60 1.05 12.82 2.21
C LYS A 60 0.45 11.40 2.15
N VAL A 61 1.09 10.53 1.37
CA VAL A 61 0.58 9.17 1.13
C VAL A 61 0.87 8.26 2.32
N ARG A 62 -0.09 7.38 2.63
CA ARG A 62 0.07 6.25 3.56
C ARG A 62 0.25 5.00 2.72
N ALA A 63 1.42 4.39 2.80
CA ALA A 63 1.77 3.23 1.99
C ALA A 63 2.03 1.98 2.85
N PHE A 64 1.46 0.86 2.43
CA PHE A 64 1.72 -0.47 2.97
C PHE A 64 2.36 -1.35 1.90
N VAL A 65 3.57 -1.80 2.17
CA VAL A 65 4.38 -2.63 1.28
C VAL A 65 4.31 -4.08 1.76
N LEU A 66 3.70 -4.95 0.96
CA LEU A 66 3.59 -6.37 1.24
C LEU A 66 4.90 -7.08 0.89
N ALA A 67 5.74 -7.30 1.90
CA ALA A 67 7.02 -7.96 1.76
C ALA A 67 6.83 -9.48 1.81
N ALA A 68 6.37 -10.01 0.68
CA ALA A 68 6.16 -11.44 0.49
C ALA A 68 6.95 -11.89 -0.75
N GLN A 69 8.08 -12.54 -0.48
CA GLN A 69 8.98 -13.08 -1.51
C GLN A 69 8.37 -14.33 -2.16
N GLY A 70 8.75 -14.58 -3.42
CA GLY A 70 8.33 -15.72 -4.21
C GLY A 70 7.06 -15.50 -5.05
N ASN A 71 6.74 -16.50 -5.85
CA ASN A 71 5.57 -16.49 -6.73
C ASN A 71 4.30 -16.89 -5.96
N LEU A 72 3.84 -15.99 -5.08
CA LEU A 72 2.62 -16.21 -4.31
C LEU A 72 1.38 -15.96 -5.17
N ARG A 73 0.43 -16.89 -5.07
CA ARG A 73 -0.88 -16.76 -5.70
C ARG A 73 -1.65 -15.57 -5.12
N ALA A 74 -2.56 -15.01 -5.90
CA ALA A 74 -3.30 -13.81 -5.55
C ALA A 74 -4.22 -14.00 -4.32
N GLU A 75 -4.61 -15.23 -4.03
CA GLU A 75 -5.42 -15.63 -2.87
C GLU A 75 -4.59 -15.54 -1.59
N MET A 76 -3.37 -16.09 -1.60
CA MET A 76 -2.43 -16.04 -0.48
C MET A 76 -2.07 -14.58 -0.13
N LEU A 77 -1.90 -13.72 -1.14
CA LEU A 77 -1.67 -12.29 -0.92
C LEU A 77 -2.87 -11.61 -0.25
N ALA A 78 -4.09 -11.97 -0.66
CA ALA A 78 -5.30 -11.47 -0.02
C ALA A 78 -5.40 -11.94 1.44
N GLU A 79 -5.10 -13.21 1.73
CA GLU A 79 -5.11 -13.75 3.09
C GLU A 79 -4.11 -13.03 4.00
N ILE A 80 -2.87 -12.81 3.55
CA ILE A 80 -1.86 -12.05 4.30
C ILE A 80 -2.38 -10.65 4.62
N PHE A 81 -2.97 -9.98 3.63
CA PHE A 81 -3.51 -8.64 3.82
C PHE A 81 -4.71 -8.63 4.79
N LEU A 82 -5.65 -9.55 4.64
CA LEU A 82 -6.81 -9.68 5.52
C LEU A 82 -6.38 -9.98 6.96
N LYS A 83 -5.36 -10.82 7.16
CA LYS A 83 -4.76 -11.09 8.46
C LYS A 83 -4.10 -9.84 9.06
N ALA A 84 -3.51 -8.98 8.23
CA ALA A 84 -2.87 -7.74 8.66
C ALA A 84 -3.86 -6.59 8.94
N LEU A 85 -5.11 -6.65 8.44
CA LEU A 85 -6.10 -5.58 8.55
C LEU A 85 -6.26 -4.97 9.95
N PRO A 86 -6.36 -5.75 11.05
CA PRO A 86 -6.48 -5.16 12.38
C PRO A 86 -5.26 -4.30 12.76
N LYS A 87 -4.05 -4.72 12.36
CA LYS A 87 -2.81 -3.97 12.61
C LYS A 87 -2.70 -2.76 11.68
N ILE A 88 -3.11 -2.89 10.42
CA ILE A 88 -3.20 -1.77 9.46
C ILE A 88 -4.09 -0.67 10.04
N ARG A 89 -5.29 -1.00 10.53
CA ARG A 89 -6.23 -0.03 11.15
C ARG A 89 -5.59 0.68 12.34
N ARG A 90 -4.96 -0.08 13.26
CA ARG A 90 -4.24 0.50 14.41
C ARG A 90 -3.10 1.43 13.97
N THR A 91 -2.37 1.08 12.91
CA THR A 91 -1.31 1.96 12.38
C THR A 91 -1.90 3.24 11.80
N LEU A 92 -3.01 3.16 11.06
CA LEU A 92 -3.71 4.31 10.51
C LEU A 92 -4.24 5.27 11.58
N GLU A 93 -4.67 4.74 12.74
CA GLU A 93 -5.10 5.55 13.89
C GLU A 93 -3.93 6.24 14.59
N LYS A 94 -2.78 5.57 14.69
CA LYS A 94 -1.62 6.05 15.46
C LYS A 94 -0.67 6.94 14.67
N GLN A 95 -0.58 6.74 13.36
CA GLN A 95 0.41 7.40 12.51
C GLN A 95 -0.25 8.44 11.61
N LYS A 96 0.30 9.66 11.64
CA LYS A 96 -0.10 10.69 10.70
C LYS A 96 0.58 10.44 9.34
N PRO A 97 -0.08 10.77 8.22
CA PRO A 97 0.59 10.78 6.92
C PRO A 97 1.71 11.84 6.87
N PRO A 98 2.75 11.64 6.05
CA PRO A 98 3.04 10.44 5.25
C PRO A 98 3.68 9.33 6.08
N PHE A 99 3.47 8.07 5.72
CA PHE A 99 4.28 6.98 6.25
C PHE A 99 4.39 5.82 5.28
N ILE A 100 5.44 5.03 5.44
CA ILE A 100 5.63 3.75 4.76
C ILE A 100 5.71 2.65 5.82
N ALA A 101 4.84 1.66 5.73
CA ALA A 101 4.84 0.47 6.58
C ALA A 101 5.05 -0.79 5.74
N LYS A 102 5.71 -1.78 6.32
CA LYS A 102 5.89 -3.12 5.74
C LYS A 102 4.89 -4.07 6.36
N ILE A 103 4.25 -4.89 5.53
CA ILE A 103 3.46 -6.04 5.94
C ILE A 103 4.30 -7.29 5.72
N SER A 104 4.56 -8.06 6.78
CA SER A 104 5.25 -9.35 6.70
C SER A 104 4.32 -10.44 6.15
N ARG A 105 4.88 -11.55 5.66
CA ARG A 105 4.09 -12.76 5.33
C ARG A 105 3.23 -13.25 6.49
N GLY A 106 3.69 -13.03 7.74
CA GLY A 106 2.95 -13.39 8.95
C GLY A 106 1.75 -12.48 9.24
N GLY A 107 1.62 -11.35 8.55
CA GLY A 107 0.61 -10.32 8.78
C GLY A 107 1.02 -9.29 9.84
N ASP A 108 2.31 -9.19 10.18
CA ASP A 108 2.82 -8.12 11.04
C ASP A 108 2.99 -6.82 10.25
N VAL A 109 2.77 -5.69 10.92
CA VAL A 109 2.92 -4.36 10.34
C VAL A 109 4.02 -3.62 11.08
N THR A 110 5.03 -3.18 10.35
CA THR A 110 6.17 -2.40 10.89
C THR A 110 6.28 -1.09 10.13
N VAL A 111 6.18 0.04 10.82
CA VAL A 111 6.44 1.36 10.22
C VAL A 111 7.93 1.48 9.96
N LEU A 112 8.31 1.76 8.72
CA LEU A 112 9.69 1.90 8.28
C LEU A 112 10.11 3.37 8.23
N GLU A 113 9.19 4.24 7.81
CA GLU A 113 9.40 5.67 7.70
C GLU A 113 8.11 6.40 8.11
N SER A 114 8.24 7.43 8.95
CA SER A 114 7.17 8.31 9.44
C SER A 114 7.66 9.75 9.45
#